data_AF-N9SVT4-F1
#
_entry.id   AF-N9SVT4-F1
#
_cell.length_a   1.000
_cell.length_b   1.000
_cell.length_c   1.000
_cell.angle_alpha   90.00
_cell.angle_beta   90.00
_cell.angle_gamma   90.00
#
_symmetry.space_group_name_H-M   'P 1'
#
loop_
_entity.id
_entity.type
_entity.pdbx_description
1 polymer ?
#
loop_
_entity_poly.entity_id
_entity_poly.type
_entity_poly.pdbx_seq_one_letter_code
_entity_poly.pdbx_strand_id
1 'polypeptide(L)' 'MIKKIEFEPGYTPSNLRLVVEELQSTGMTQQQIAESIGAARYTTLANWMSEHDQPRHRNMPADKWKNILELFHSKHLP' A
#
# COMPACT_ATOMS: atom_id res chain seq x y z
N MET A 1 -14.97 -5.13 -15.45
CA MET A 1 -14.95 -3.66 -15.36
C MET A 1 -13.50 -3.28 -15.03
N ILE A 2 -12.77 -2.62 -15.92
CA ILE A 2 -11.41 -2.19 -15.61
C ILE A 2 -11.56 -0.92 -14.77
N LYS A 3 -11.36 -1.03 -13.45
CA LYS A 3 -11.33 0.12 -12.54
C LYS A 3 -10.09 0.94 -12.89
N LYS A 4 -10.27 2.18 -13.34
CA LYS A 4 -9.17 3.12 -13.57
C LYS A 4 -8.84 3.75 -12.23
N ILE A 5 -7.72 3.35 -11.63
CA ILE A 5 -7.23 3.98 -10.39
C ILE A 5 -6.53 5.27 -10.80
N GLU A 6 -7.07 6.42 -10.38
CA GLU A 6 -6.42 7.71 -10.55
C GLU A 6 -5.37 7.88 -9.44
N PHE A 7 -4.11 7.61 -9.75
CA PHE A 7 -3.01 7.85 -8.83
C PHE A 7 -2.56 9.31 -8.90
N GLU A 8 -2.34 9.93 -7.73
CA GLU A 8 -1.53 11.14 -7.65
C GLU A 8 -0.08 10.82 -8.08
N PRO A 9 0.71 11.77 -8.61
CA PRO A 9 2.10 11.49 -8.97
C PRO A 9 2.94 11.11 -7.74
N GLY A 10 3.44 9.87 -7.71
CA GLY A 10 4.36 9.40 -6.68
C GLY A 10 3.67 8.78 -5.44
N TYR A 11 4.42 8.71 -4.34
CA TYR A 11 3.93 8.17 -3.07
C TYR A 11 3.09 9.23 -2.34
N THR A 12 1.82 8.90 -2.07
CA THR A 12 0.96 9.62 -1.12
C THR A 12 0.21 8.63 -0.23
N PRO A 13 -0.17 8.99 1.01
CA PRO A 13 -0.96 8.11 1.88
C PRO A 13 -2.27 7.64 1.20
N SER A 14 -2.87 8.49 0.38
CA SER A 14 -4.07 8.20 -0.41
C SER A 14 -3.79 7.12 -1.47
N ASN A 15 -2.73 7.28 -2.26
CA ASN A 15 -2.31 6.27 -3.24
C ASN A 15 -2.00 4.93 -2.58
N LEU A 16 -1.31 4.94 -1.44
CA LEU A 16 -1.00 3.72 -0.69
C LEU A 16 -2.29 3.01 -0.22
N ARG A 17 -3.28 3.78 0.26
CA ARG A 17 -4.57 3.22 0.69
C ARG A 17 -5.29 2.52 -0.46
N LEU A 18 -5.33 3.13 -1.64
CA LEU A 18 -5.93 2.53 -2.84
C LEU A 18 -5.24 1.21 -3.23
N VAL A 19 -3.90 1.16 -3.23
CA VAL A 19 -3.16 -0.07 -3.53
C VAL A 19 -3.47 -1.17 -2.51
N VAL A 20 -3.50 -0.83 -1.22
CA VAL A 20 -3.80 -1.78 -0.15
C VAL A 20 -5.24 -2.31 -0.26
N GLU A 21 -6.21 -1.46 -0.54
CA GLU A 21 -7.61 -1.85 -0.73
C GLU A 21 -7.79 -2.82 -1.90
N GLU A 22 -7.12 -2.56 -3.03
CA GLU A 22 -7.18 -3.47 -4.18
C GLU A 22 -6.48 -4.80 -3.90
N LEU A 23 -5.33 -4.80 -3.21
CA LEU A 23 -4.70 -6.03 -2.72
C LEU A 23 -5.61 -6.81 -1.75
N GLN A 24 -6.31 -6.12 -0.85
CA GLN A 24 -7.28 -6.74 0.05
C GLN A 24 -8.46 -7.35 -0.71
N SER A 25 -8.87 -6.74 -1.83
CA SER A 25 -9.93 -7.29 -2.70
C SER A 25 -9.56 -8.65 -3.31
N THR A 26 -8.26 -8.98 -3.39
CA THR A 26 -7.76 -10.30 -3.79
C THR A 26 -7.73 -11.34 -2.66
N GLY A 27 -8.19 -10.96 -1.46
CA GLY A 27 -8.22 -11.83 -0.27
C GLY A 27 -7.00 -11.70 0.64
N MET A 28 -6.06 -10.79 0.36
CA MET A 28 -4.90 -10.57 1.24
C MET A 28 -5.30 -9.79 2.49
N THR A 29 -4.81 -10.21 3.65
CA THR A 29 -4.92 -9.42 4.88
C THR A 29 -3.87 -8.31 4.94
N GLN A 30 -4.11 -7.29 5.74
CA GLN A 30 -3.12 -6.20 5.93
C GLN A 30 -1.77 -6.71 6.48
N GLN A 31 -1.80 -7.75 7.33
CA GLN A 31 -0.60 -8.39 7.84
C GLN A 31 0.18 -9.11 6.71
N GLN A 32 -0.50 -9.87 5.85
CA GLN A 32 0.14 -10.53 4.71
C GLN A 32 0.72 -9.53 3.71
N ILE A 33 0.04 -8.40 3.48
CA ILE A 33 0.58 -7.32 2.63
C ILE A 33 1.86 -6.74 3.26
N ALA A 34 1.82 -6.44 4.56
CA ALA A 34 2.97 -5.92 5.29
C ALA A 34 4.17 -6.90 5.24
N GLU A 35 3.93 -8.19 5.46
CA GLU A 35 4.96 -9.24 5.36
C GLU A 35 5.53 -9.33 3.94
N SER A 36 4.67 -9.31 2.92
CA SER A 36 5.07 -9.42 1.51
C SER A 36 5.98 -8.27 1.05
N ILE A 37 5.82 -7.08 1.63
CA ILE A 37 6.67 -5.92 1.32
C ILE A 37 7.83 -5.75 2.33
N GLY A 38 7.95 -6.65 3.31
CA GLY A 38 8.99 -6.64 4.33
C GLY A 38 8.84 -5.53 5.37
N ALA A 39 7.61 -5.14 5.70
CA ALA A 39 7.31 -4.31 6.85
C ALA A 39 7.21 -5.17 8.11
N ALA A 40 7.80 -4.72 9.23
CA ALA A 40 7.88 -5.52 10.45
C ALA A 40 6.51 -5.84 11.09
N ARG A 41 5.50 -5.00 10.88
CA ARG A 41 4.15 -5.11 11.48
C ARG A 41 3.09 -4.51 10.56
N TYR A 42 1.87 -5.04 10.58
CA TYR A 42 0.73 -4.41 9.88
C TYR A 42 0.48 -2.96 10.32
N THR A 43 0.76 -2.62 11.60
CA THR A 43 0.59 -1.26 12.12
C THR A 43 1.52 -0.25 11.45
N THR A 44 2.69 -0.69 10.99
CA THR A 44 3.61 0.15 10.20
C THR A 44 2.96 0.57 8.88
N LEU A 45 2.29 -0.37 8.20
CA LEU A 45 1.52 -0.09 6.99
C LEU A 45 0.35 0.87 7.26
N ALA A 46 -0.35 0.70 8.39
CA ALA A 46 -1.41 1.64 8.81
C ALA A 46 -0.89 3.06 9.09
N ASN A 47 0.31 3.18 9.68
CA ASN A 47 0.95 4.46 9.94
C ASN A 47 1.38 5.18 8.65
N TRP A 48 1.79 4.43 7.62
CA TRP A 48 2.10 4.99 6.30
C TRP A 48 0.85 5.50 5.56
N MET A 49 -0.30 4.86 5.76
CA MET A 49 -1.59 5.30 5.20
C MET A 49 -2.26 6.43 6.00
N SER A 50 -1.69 6.85 7.13
CA SER A 50 -2.24 7.93 7.95
C SER A 50 -1.98 9.29 7.30
N GLU A 51 -2.90 10.23 7.49
CA GLU A 51 -2.76 11.62 7.01
C GLU A 51 -1.60 12.34 7.69
N HIS A 52 -1.02 13.35 7.02
CA HIS A 52 0.21 14.02 7.47
C HIS A 52 0.09 14.77 8.80
N ASP A 53 -1.12 15.15 9.19
CA ASP A 53 -1.42 15.85 10.44
C ASP A 53 -1.55 14.91 11.66
N GLN A 54 -1.61 13.59 11.42
CA GLN A 54 -1.80 12.61 12.48
C GLN A 54 -0.48 12.32 13.23
N PRO A 55 -0.47 12.27 14.57
CA PRO A 55 0.74 11.96 15.35
C PRO A 55 1.40 10.60 15.00
N ARG A 56 0.58 9.67 14.51
CA ARG A 56 1.00 8.33 14.08
C ARG A 56 1.52 8.27 12.64
N HIS A 57 1.42 9.35 11.86
CA HIS A 57 1.91 9.39 10.49
C HIS A 57 3.40 9.06 10.43
N ARG A 58 3.77 8.20 9.49
CA ARG A 58 5.17 7.88 9.20
C ARG A 58 5.35 7.89 7.69
N ASN A 59 6.51 8.34 7.23
CA ASN A 59 6.88 8.21 5.83
C ASN A 59 7.20 6.75 5.51
N MET A 60 6.73 6.29 4.37
CA MET A 60 7.11 5.00 3.81
C MET A 60 8.47 5.10 3.12
N PRO A 61 9.42 4.19 3.38
CA PRO A 61 10.64 4.10 2.60
C PRO A 61 10.36 3.80 1.11
N ALA A 62 11.15 4.38 0.20
CA ALA A 62 10.90 4.29 -1.24
C ALA A 62 11.00 2.85 -1.80
N ASP A 63 11.88 2.02 -1.24
CA ASP A 63 11.98 0.59 -1.57
C ASP A 63 10.67 -0.15 -1.25
N LYS A 64 10.00 0.20 -0.16
CA LYS A 64 8.70 -0.39 0.21
C LYS A 64 7.62 0.01 -0.78
N TRP A 65 7.63 1.26 -1.24
CA TRP A 65 6.70 1.73 -2.27
C TRP A 65 6.88 0.96 -3.58
N LYS A 66 8.13 0.72 -3.99
CA LYS A 66 8.42 -0.15 -5.12
C LYS A 66 7.86 -1.57 -4.92
N ASN A 67 8.15 -2.18 -3.77
CA ASN A 67 7.73 -3.56 -3.47
C ASN A 67 6.19 -3.71 -3.46
N ILE A 68 5.44 -2.73 -2.95
CA ILE A 68 3.98 -2.84 -2.93
C ILE A 68 3.37 -2.70 -4.33
N LEU A 69 3.97 -1.87 -5.21
CA LEU A 69 3.55 -1.78 -6.61
C LEU A 69 3.87 -3.06 -7.39
N GLU A 70 5.04 -3.68 -7.16
CA GLU A 70 5.38 -4.97 -7.75
C GLU A 70 4.41 -6.07 -7.29
N LEU A 71 4.09 -6.10 -5.99
CA LEU A 71 3.09 -7.01 -5.43
C LEU A 71 1.72 -6.78 -6.08
N PHE A 72 1.28 -5.52 -6.18
CA PHE A 72 0.02 -5.14 -6.82
C PHE A 72 -0.05 -5.62 -8.28
N HIS A 73 0.99 -5.35 -9.07
CA HIS A 73 1.07 -5.82 -10.45
C HIS A 73 1.03 -7.35 -10.55
N SER A 74 1.77 -8.08 -9.69
CA SER A 74 1.77 -9.55 -9.71
C SER A 74 0.41 -10.20 -9.42
N LYS A 75 -0.51 -9.45 -8.80
CA LYS A 75 -1.85 -9.90 -8.43
C LYS A 75 -2.94 -9.46 -9.43
N HIS A 76 -2.66 -8.46 -10.26
CA HIS A 76 -3.66 -7.83 -11.15
C HIS A 76 -3.28 -7.84 -12.63
N LEU A 77 -2.04 -8.20 -12.98
CA LEU A 77 -1.59 -8.36 -14.36
C LEU A 77 -1.07 -9.80 -14.54
N PRO A 78 -1.59 -10.55 -15.53
CA PRO A 78 -1.12 -11.90 -15.85
C PRO A 78 0.28 -11.94 -16.47
#